data_AF-A0A850MEU9-F1
#
_entry.id   AF-A0A850MEU9-F1
#
_cell.length_a   1.000
_cell.length_b   1.000
_cell.length_c   1.000
_cell.angle_alpha   90.00
_cell.angle_beta   90.00
_cell.angle_gamma   90.00
#
_symmetry.space_group_name_H-M   'P 1'
#
loop_
_entity.id
_entity.type
_entity.pdbx_description
1 polymer ?
#
loop_
_entity_poly.entity_id
_entity_poly.type
_entity_poly.pdbx_seq_one_letter_code
_entity_poly.pdbx_strand_id
1 'polypeptide(L)'
;MTEESSWTRLDIVVNLISMIILMTFGTFILVIKCWRCVLAWAILWGLYIIVGRYVTCRHCDYLGKPCPSWCMGIIGGWLYERSEKKNFCEDGYFKLFVFDILFMVLAILIPYIKYIIDFIRVVVFISDVILIIIYTVIVVITLVLHQKFGCRKCSIIDCPLNANQKLKKQSLS
;
A
#
# COMPACT_ATOMS: atom_id res chain seq x y z
N MET A 1 6.30 30.07 2.14
CA MET A 1 6.26 29.57 0.75
C MET A 1 5.61 28.20 0.77
N THR A 2 4.33 28.11 0.38
CA THR A 2 3.60 26.85 0.26
C THR A 2 4.07 26.16 -1.02
N GLU A 3 5.03 25.25 -0.91
CA GLU A 3 5.32 24.33 -2.01
C GLU A 3 4.03 23.55 -2.31
N GLU A 4 3.44 23.81 -3.47
CA GLU A 4 2.31 23.08 -3.99
C GLU A 4 2.63 21.58 -3.94
N SER A 5 1.69 20.82 -3.36
CA SER A 5 1.69 19.37 -3.45
C SER A 5 1.90 18.98 -4.92
N SER A 6 2.93 18.17 -5.21
CA SER A 6 3.23 17.62 -6.55
C SER A 6 2.14 16.68 -7.10
N TRP A 7 1.02 16.59 -6.39
CA TRP A 7 -0.09 15.68 -6.60
C TRP A 7 -1.32 16.44 -6.99
N THR A 8 -1.89 15.99 -8.09
CA THR A 8 -3.20 16.46 -8.53
C THR A 8 -4.29 15.70 -7.78
N ARG A 9 -5.49 16.29 -7.70
CA ARG A 9 -6.68 15.59 -7.18
C ARG A 9 -6.95 14.28 -7.91
N LEU A 10 -6.64 14.24 -9.21
CA LEU A 10 -6.76 13.04 -10.03
C LEU A 10 -5.82 11.93 -9.54
N ASP A 11 -4.57 12.25 -9.21
CA ASP A 11 -3.59 11.26 -8.72
C ASP A 11 -4.06 10.59 -7.42
N ILE A 12 -4.64 11.39 -6.52
CA ILE A 12 -5.23 10.94 -5.25
C ILE A 12 -6.41 10.00 -5.55
N VAL A 13 -7.36 10.45 -6.35
CA VAL A 13 -8.58 9.69 -6.66
C VAL A 13 -8.26 8.36 -7.35
N VAL A 14 -7.35 8.35 -8.33
CA VAL A 14 -6.96 7.14 -9.05
C VAL A 14 -6.31 6.12 -8.11
N ASN A 15 -5.42 6.56 -7.23
CA ASN A 15 -4.79 5.69 -6.24
C ASN A 15 -5.80 5.13 -5.23
N LEU A 16 -6.70 5.96 -4.71
CA LEU A 16 -7.72 5.52 -3.76
C LEU A 16 -8.68 4.51 -4.40
N ILE A 17 -9.20 4.82 -5.60
CA ILE A 17 -10.15 3.95 -6.30
C ILE A 17 -9.51 2.60 -6.62
N SER A 18 -8.28 2.59 -7.14
CA SER A 18 -7.59 1.32 -7.44
C SER A 18 -7.42 0.44 -6.20
N MET A 19 -7.08 1.03 -5.05
CA MET A 19 -7.01 0.31 -3.79
C MET A 19 -8.39 -0.21 -3.34
N ILE A 20 -9.45 0.59 -3.43
CA ILE A 20 -10.81 0.15 -3.11
C ILE A 20 -11.24 -1.02 -4.00
N ILE A 21 -10.95 -0.97 -5.30
CA ILE A 21 -11.25 -2.06 -6.23
C ILE A 21 -10.50 -3.33 -5.84
N LEU A 22 -9.21 -3.23 -5.54
CA LEU A 22 -8.39 -4.35 -5.08
C LEU A 22 -8.95 -4.97 -3.78
N MET A 23 -9.30 -4.12 -2.81
CA MET A 23 -9.89 -4.56 -1.54
C MET A 23 -11.23 -5.28 -1.73
N THR A 24 -12.11 -4.67 -2.51
CA THR A 24 -13.45 -5.19 -2.78
C THR A 24 -13.39 -6.53 -3.50
N PHE A 25 -12.54 -6.64 -4.52
CA PHE A 25 -12.42 -7.88 -5.30
C PHE A 25 -11.76 -9.00 -4.50
N GLY A 26 -10.72 -8.69 -3.70
CA GLY A 26 -10.12 -9.65 -2.79
C GLY A 26 -11.13 -10.16 -1.74
N THR A 27 -11.91 -9.25 -1.17
CA THR A 27 -13.00 -9.61 -0.24
C THR A 27 -14.03 -10.51 -0.93
N PHE A 28 -14.48 -10.16 -2.13
CA PHE A 28 -15.45 -10.95 -2.89
C PHE A 28 -15.00 -12.40 -3.10
N ILE A 29 -13.74 -12.61 -3.53
CA ILE A 29 -13.16 -13.95 -3.68
C ILE A 29 -13.21 -14.71 -2.35
N LEU A 30 -12.79 -14.07 -1.25
CA LEU A 30 -12.73 -14.71 0.05
C LEU A 30 -14.11 -15.00 0.65
N VAL A 31 -15.11 -14.14 0.44
CA VAL A 31 -16.48 -14.39 0.89
C VAL A 31 -17.06 -15.65 0.23
N ILE A 32 -16.84 -15.81 -1.07
CA ILE A 32 -17.33 -16.99 -1.81
C ILE A 32 -16.56 -18.26 -1.41
N LYS A 33 -15.25 -18.15 -1.10
CA LYS A 33 -14.38 -19.31 -0.89
C LYS A 33 -14.15 -19.72 0.57
N CYS A 34 -14.06 -18.77 1.48
CA CYS A 34 -13.87 -18.99 2.91
C CYS A 34 -14.06 -17.69 3.70
N TRP A 35 -15.24 -17.55 4.30
CA TRP A 35 -15.55 -16.42 5.19
C TRP A 35 -14.53 -16.25 6.33
N ARG A 36 -13.95 -17.33 6.87
CA ARG A 36 -12.92 -17.24 7.92
C ARG A 36 -11.65 -16.53 7.45
N CYS A 37 -11.29 -16.67 6.17
CA CYS A 37 -10.15 -15.98 5.58
C CYS A 37 -10.39 -14.47 5.43
N VAL A 38 -11.66 -14.03 5.35
CA VAL A 38 -12.02 -12.60 5.31
C VAL A 38 -11.55 -11.88 6.58
N LEU A 39 -11.70 -12.50 7.75
CA LEU A 39 -11.24 -11.90 9.00
C LEU A 39 -9.72 -11.71 9.03
N ALA A 40 -8.96 -12.75 8.65
CA ALA A 40 -7.50 -12.66 8.58
C ALA A 40 -7.04 -11.58 7.58
N TRP A 41 -7.72 -11.51 6.45
CA TRP A 41 -7.49 -10.50 5.41
C TRP A 41 -7.80 -9.08 5.91
N ALA A 42 -8.92 -8.90 6.60
CA ALA A 42 -9.32 -7.62 7.20
C ALA A 42 -8.34 -7.17 8.29
N ILE A 43 -7.86 -8.10 9.13
CA ILE A 43 -6.83 -7.81 10.13
C ILE A 43 -5.54 -7.34 9.46
N LEU A 44 -5.08 -8.00 8.39
CA LEU A 44 -3.85 -7.58 7.70
C LEU A 44 -3.98 -6.23 7.01
N TRP A 45 -5.11 -5.95 6.34
CA TRP A 45 -5.37 -4.60 5.82
C TRP A 45 -5.47 -3.57 6.94
N GLY A 46 -6.12 -3.91 8.05
CA GLY A 46 -6.18 -3.06 9.24
C GLY A 46 -4.81 -2.75 9.81
N LEU A 47 -3.95 -3.76 9.99
CA LEU A 47 -2.57 -3.60 10.45
C LEU A 47 -1.73 -2.78 9.46
N TYR A 48 -1.92 -3.01 8.16
CA TYR A 48 -1.25 -2.22 7.14
C TYR A 48 -1.69 -0.73 7.19
N ILE A 49 -2.99 -0.44 7.28
CA ILE A 49 -3.52 0.94 7.35
C ILE A 49 -3.16 1.61 8.68
N ILE A 50 -3.27 0.90 9.79
CA ILE A 50 -3.06 1.46 11.14
C ILE A 50 -1.57 1.49 11.47
N VAL A 51 -0.85 0.38 11.35
CA VAL A 51 0.55 0.27 11.81
C VAL A 51 1.52 0.65 10.71
N GLY A 52 1.40 0.01 9.53
CA GLY A 52 2.30 0.26 8.40
C GLY A 52 2.27 1.73 7.99
N ARG A 53 1.07 2.25 7.74
CA ARG A 53 0.89 3.61 7.26
C ARG A 53 0.98 4.69 8.31
N TYR A 54 0.58 4.47 9.57
CA TYR A 54 0.89 5.44 10.64
C TYR A 54 2.37 5.79 10.62
N VAL A 55 3.22 4.78 10.54
CA VAL A 55 4.66 4.97 10.68
C VAL A 55 5.29 5.58 9.42
N THR A 56 4.96 5.05 8.24
CA THR A 56 5.47 5.59 6.97
C THR A 56 4.97 7.01 6.70
N CYS A 57 3.73 7.34 7.09
CA CYS A 57 3.17 8.67 6.91
C CYS A 57 3.70 9.68 7.93
N ARG A 58 4.01 9.27 9.17
CA ARG A 58 4.57 10.17 10.19
C ARG A 58 5.95 10.70 9.80
N HIS A 59 6.75 9.92 9.08
CA HIS A 59 8.01 10.42 8.52
C HIS A 59 7.79 11.48 7.42
N CYS A 60 6.79 11.27 6.56
CA CYS A 60 6.46 12.25 5.52
C CYS A 60 5.85 13.54 6.10
N ASP A 61 4.95 13.40 7.08
CA ASP A 61 4.30 14.50 7.77
C ASP A 61 5.28 15.25 8.70
N TYR A 62 6.25 14.54 9.30
CA TYR A 62 7.41 15.15 9.98
C TYR A 62 8.27 16.01 9.04
N LEU A 63 8.39 15.63 7.76
CA LEU A 63 9.02 16.46 6.72
C LEU A 63 8.08 17.53 6.14
N GLY A 64 6.89 17.70 6.72
CA GLY A 64 5.91 18.72 6.36
C GLY A 64 5.17 18.45 5.05
N LYS A 65 5.21 17.21 4.52
CA LYS A 65 4.60 16.87 3.22
C LYS A 65 3.67 15.66 3.32
N PRO A 66 2.45 15.72 2.78
CA PRO A 66 1.52 14.59 2.84
C PRO A 66 2.12 13.36 2.16
N CYS A 67 2.14 12.21 2.86
CA CYS A 67 2.56 10.95 2.26
C CYS A 67 1.55 10.59 1.18
N PRO A 68 2.01 10.40 -0.05
CA PRO A 68 1.04 10.44 -1.09
C PRO A 68 0.67 9.02 -1.56
N SER A 69 1.41 8.02 -1.09
CA SER A 69 1.09 6.60 -1.15
C SER A 69 -0.37 6.30 -0.76
N TRP A 70 -1.19 5.91 -1.75
CA TRP A 70 -2.60 5.52 -1.60
C TRP A 70 -3.46 6.42 -0.70
N CYS A 71 -3.19 7.74 -0.73
CA CYS A 71 -3.89 8.74 0.08
C CYS A 71 -3.74 8.56 1.60
N MET A 72 -2.88 7.65 2.04
CA MET A 72 -2.73 7.30 3.45
C MET A 72 -2.08 8.41 4.27
N GLY A 73 -1.33 9.33 3.65
CA GLY A 73 -0.86 10.53 4.33
C GLY A 73 -1.95 11.57 4.58
N ILE A 74 -3.04 11.56 3.79
CA ILE A 74 -4.21 12.39 4.06
C ILE A 74 -4.96 11.82 5.27
N ILE A 75 -5.20 10.51 5.26
CA ILE A 75 -5.84 9.80 6.38
C ILE A 75 -4.97 9.90 7.64
N GLY A 76 -3.66 9.73 7.52
CA GLY A 76 -2.71 9.87 8.62
C GLY A 76 -2.66 11.28 9.19
N GLY A 77 -2.74 12.32 8.35
CA GLY A 77 -2.82 13.70 8.81
C GLY A 77 -4.15 14.05 9.50
N TRP A 78 -5.21 13.25 9.32
CA TRP A 78 -6.46 13.38 10.08
C TRP A 78 -6.41 12.61 11.39
N LEU A 79 -5.74 11.46 11.42
CA LEU A 79 -5.69 10.56 12.56
C LEU A 79 -4.62 10.93 13.59
N TYR A 80 -3.58 11.67 13.20
CA TYR A 80 -2.40 11.89 14.03
C TYR A 80 -1.98 13.36 14.03
N GLU A 81 -1.71 13.91 15.22
CA GLU A 81 -1.14 15.26 15.35
C GLU A 81 0.29 15.32 14.82
N ARG A 82 0.61 16.41 14.12
CA ARG A 82 1.96 16.72 13.66
C ARG A 82 2.89 16.89 14.86
N SER A 83 3.93 16.06 14.92
CA SER A 83 4.96 16.14 15.95
C SER A 83 6.12 17.01 15.48
N GLU A 84 6.44 18.07 16.24
CA GLU A 84 7.63 18.91 16.02
C GLU A 84 8.94 18.24 16.52
N LYS A 85 8.85 17.12 17.26
CA LYS A 85 10.02 16.46 17.86
C LYS A 85 10.78 15.58 16.88
N LYS A 86 12.08 15.87 16.76
CA LYS A 86 13.08 15.35 15.82
C LYS A 86 13.65 13.96 16.17
N ASN A 87 12.86 13.05 16.72
CA ASN A 87 13.35 11.76 17.23
C ASN A 87 12.83 10.57 16.43
N PHE A 88 13.21 10.47 15.14
CA PHE A 88 13.16 9.19 14.45
C PHE A 88 14.55 8.56 14.53
N CYS A 89 14.74 7.58 15.40
CA CYS A 89 15.95 6.75 15.37
C CYS A 89 15.98 5.98 14.03
N GLU A 90 17.01 6.22 13.23
CA GLU A 90 17.17 5.66 11.88
C GLU A 90 17.08 4.12 11.85
N ASP A 91 17.52 3.44 12.92
CA ASP A 91 17.44 1.97 13.06
C ASP A 91 16.01 1.42 13.16
N GLY A 92 15.05 2.22 13.61
CA GLY A 92 13.64 1.86 13.62
C GLY A 92 13.01 1.91 12.23
N TYR A 93 13.53 2.78 11.35
CA TYR A 93 12.92 3.11 10.08
C TYR A 93 12.88 1.93 9.11
N PHE A 94 13.99 1.20 8.98
CA PHE A 94 14.09 0.04 8.09
C PHE A 94 13.18 -1.11 8.54
N LYS A 95 13.14 -1.39 9.85
CA LYS A 95 12.25 -2.43 10.41
C LYS A 95 10.78 -2.09 10.14
N LEU A 96 10.41 -0.83 10.28
CA LEU A 96 9.03 -0.35 10.11
C LEU A 96 8.59 -0.31 8.64
N PHE A 97 9.50 0.03 7.73
CA PHE A 97 9.31 -0.10 6.29
C PHE A 97 9.07 -1.56 5.87
N VAL A 98 9.84 -2.50 6.45
CA VAL A 98 9.64 -3.93 6.23
C VAL A 98 8.25 -4.36 6.69
N PHE A 99 7.75 -3.87 7.83
CA PHE A 99 6.38 -4.17 8.28
C PHE A 99 5.29 -3.61 7.34
N ASP A 100 5.44 -2.39 6.81
CA ASP A 100 4.47 -1.79 5.86
C ASP A 100 4.34 -2.64 4.58
N ILE A 101 5.47 -3.01 3.98
CA ILE A 101 5.49 -3.87 2.79
C ILE A 101 5.01 -5.28 3.12
N LEU A 102 5.46 -5.85 4.24
CA LEU A 102 5.13 -7.21 4.62
C LEU A 102 3.62 -7.39 4.80
N PHE A 103 2.95 -6.52 5.55
CA PHE A 103 1.51 -6.64 5.77
C PHE A 103 0.70 -6.44 4.49
N MET A 104 1.10 -5.50 3.63
CA MET A 104 0.48 -5.32 2.32
C MET A 104 0.62 -6.57 1.45
N VAL A 105 1.84 -7.12 1.34
CA VAL A 105 2.11 -8.32 0.55
C VAL A 105 1.32 -9.50 1.09
N LEU A 106 1.33 -9.71 2.42
CA LEU A 106 0.54 -10.77 3.05
C LEU A 106 -0.96 -10.62 2.78
N ALA A 107 -1.49 -9.39 2.87
CA ALA A 107 -2.91 -9.13 2.59
C ALA A 107 -3.27 -9.45 1.13
N ILE A 108 -2.41 -9.07 0.18
CA ILE A 108 -2.58 -9.37 -1.25
C ILE A 108 -2.50 -10.88 -1.51
N LEU A 109 -1.62 -11.59 -0.80
CA LEU A 109 -1.36 -13.02 -1.01
C LEU A 109 -2.47 -13.94 -0.47
N ILE A 110 -3.30 -13.51 0.49
CA ILE A 110 -4.33 -14.39 1.09
C ILE A 110 -5.26 -15.03 0.04
N PRO A 111 -5.86 -14.28 -0.92
CA PRO A 111 -6.67 -14.89 -1.97
C PRO A 111 -5.92 -15.93 -2.80
N TYR A 112 -4.64 -15.71 -3.09
CA TYR A 112 -3.79 -16.68 -3.80
C TYR A 112 -3.51 -17.93 -2.96
N ILE A 113 -3.15 -17.77 -1.69
CA ILE A 113 -2.90 -18.89 -0.78
C ILE A 113 -4.15 -19.77 -0.68
N LYS A 114 -5.32 -19.15 -0.52
CA LYS A 114 -6.59 -19.89 -0.49
C LYS A 114 -6.84 -20.64 -1.80
N TYR A 115 -6.62 -19.98 -2.94
CA TYR A 115 -6.76 -20.60 -4.25
C TYR A 115 -5.83 -21.82 -4.42
N ILE A 116 -4.55 -21.71 -4.01
CA ILE A 116 -3.58 -22.81 -4.07
C ILE A 116 -4.02 -23.98 -3.17
N ILE A 117 -4.51 -23.69 -1.96
CA ILE A 117 -5.03 -24.73 -1.05
C ILE A 117 -6.22 -25.44 -1.68
N ASP A 118 -7.14 -24.71 -2.31
CA ASP A 118 -8.29 -25.30 -2.99
C ASP A 118 -7.86 -26.13 -4.19
N PHE A 119 -6.88 -25.67 -4.96
CA PHE A 119 -6.28 -26.41 -6.07
C PHE A 119 -5.69 -27.75 -5.67
N ILE A 120 -5.07 -27.83 -4.50
CA ILE A 120 -4.47 -29.07 -4.00
C ILE A 120 -5.54 -30.02 -3.40
N ARG A 121 -6.59 -29.47 -2.76
CA ARG A 121 -7.54 -30.27 -1.97
C ARG A 121 -8.84 -30.64 -2.70
N VAL A 122 -9.26 -29.87 -3.69
CA VAL A 122 -10.58 -29.96 -4.32
C VAL A 122 -10.45 -29.76 -5.84
N VAL A 123 -11.41 -30.26 -6.63
CA VAL A 123 -11.51 -29.91 -8.05
C VAL A 123 -11.80 -28.42 -8.17
N VAL A 124 -10.89 -27.69 -8.82
CA VAL A 124 -11.03 -26.26 -9.08
C VAL A 124 -11.88 -26.05 -10.32
N PHE A 125 -12.90 -25.22 -10.19
CA PHE A 125 -13.75 -24.87 -11.31
C PHE A 125 -13.06 -23.83 -12.19
N ILE A 126 -13.35 -23.83 -13.50
CA ILE A 126 -12.82 -22.84 -14.45
C ILE A 126 -13.11 -21.40 -13.98
N SER A 127 -14.26 -21.17 -13.32
CA SER A 127 -14.62 -19.89 -12.72
C SER A 127 -13.59 -19.38 -11.72
N ASP A 128 -12.93 -20.27 -10.97
CA ASP A 128 -11.95 -19.89 -9.96
C ASP A 128 -10.64 -19.43 -10.60
N VAL A 129 -10.24 -20.09 -11.69
CA VAL A 129 -9.10 -19.69 -12.52
C VAL A 129 -9.34 -18.28 -13.09
N ILE A 130 -10.55 -18.02 -13.59
CA ILE A 130 -10.92 -16.69 -14.12
C ILE A 130 -10.85 -15.63 -13.01
N LEU A 131 -11.38 -15.93 -11.82
CA LEU A 131 -11.35 -15.00 -10.68
C LEU A 131 -9.91 -14.65 -10.27
N ILE A 132 -9.01 -15.64 -10.19
CA ILE A 132 -7.62 -15.36 -9.77
C ILE A 132 -6.85 -14.59 -10.85
N ILE A 133 -7.14 -14.83 -12.14
CA ILE A 133 -6.56 -14.04 -13.24
C ILE A 133 -7.01 -12.58 -13.15
N ILE A 134 -8.31 -12.33 -12.99
CA ILE A 134 -8.85 -10.97 -12.85
C ILE A 134 -8.23 -10.28 -11.63
N TYR A 135 -8.15 -10.97 -10.49
CA TYR A 135 -7.51 -10.43 -9.28
C TYR A 135 -6.04 -10.07 -9.53
N THR A 136 -5.31 -10.91 -10.26
CA THR A 136 -3.90 -10.65 -10.63
C THR A 136 -3.76 -9.40 -11.50
N VAL A 137 -4.63 -9.23 -12.49
CA VAL A 137 -4.65 -8.02 -13.30
C VAL A 137 -4.93 -6.79 -12.45
N ILE A 138 -5.89 -6.87 -11.51
CA ILE A 138 -6.20 -5.78 -10.58
C ILE A 138 -5.00 -5.45 -9.68
N VAL A 139 -4.31 -6.45 -9.12
CA VAL A 139 -3.10 -6.25 -8.31
C VAL A 139 -2.02 -5.53 -9.11
N VAL A 140 -1.72 -6.02 -10.31
CA VAL A 140 -0.69 -5.42 -11.18
C VAL A 140 -1.04 -3.98 -11.53
N ILE A 141 -2.28 -3.72 -11.97
CA ILE A 141 -2.74 -2.35 -12.28
C ILE A 141 -2.63 -1.46 -11.05
N THR A 142 -3.07 -1.93 -9.88
CA THR A 142 -3.03 -1.15 -8.64
C THR A 142 -1.59 -0.79 -8.26
N LEU A 143 -0.64 -1.73 -8.36
CA LEU A 143 0.78 -1.48 -8.09
C LEU A 143 1.41 -0.53 -9.11
N VAL A 144 1.05 -0.63 -10.40
CA VAL A 144 1.53 0.28 -11.44
C VAL A 144 1.01 1.70 -11.22
N LEU A 145 -0.29 1.85 -10.93
CA LEU A 145 -0.90 3.13 -10.61
C LEU A 145 -0.27 3.73 -9.35
N HIS A 146 -0.08 2.91 -8.32
CA HIS A 146 0.64 3.27 -7.10
C HIS A 146 2.06 3.75 -7.34
N GLN A 147 2.81 3.12 -8.25
CA GLN A 147 4.16 3.57 -8.53
C GLN A 147 4.17 4.86 -9.36
N LYS A 148 3.31 4.94 -10.39
CA LYS A 148 3.29 6.03 -11.38
C LYS A 148 2.69 7.31 -10.84
N PHE A 149 1.50 7.23 -10.27
CA PHE A 149 0.77 8.36 -9.70
C PHE A 149 1.08 8.53 -8.22
N GLY A 150 1.68 7.49 -7.62
CA GLY A 150 2.06 7.48 -6.24
C GLY A 150 3.54 7.84 -6.01
N CYS A 151 4.30 6.84 -5.54
CA CYS A 151 5.66 6.99 -5.02
C CYS A 151 6.65 7.78 -5.91
N ARG A 152 6.57 7.72 -7.24
CA ARG A 152 7.47 8.48 -8.14
C ARG A 152 7.28 10.00 -8.08
N LYS A 153 6.10 10.47 -7.66
CA LYS A 153 5.79 11.90 -7.49
C LYS A 153 6.14 12.41 -6.08
N CYS A 154 6.71 11.57 -5.21
CA CYS A 154 7.11 11.97 -3.88
C CYS A 154 8.30 12.95 -3.95
N SER A 155 8.16 14.10 -3.31
CA SER A 155 9.18 15.17 -3.29
C SER A 155 10.15 15.08 -2.09
N ILE A 156 10.00 14.07 -1.23
CA ILE A 156 10.88 13.82 -0.08
C ILE A 156 12.16 13.12 -0.55
N ILE A 157 13.34 13.69 -0.25
CA ILE A 157 14.67 13.30 -0.76
C ILE A 157 15.19 11.96 -0.19
N ASP A 158 14.72 11.55 0.98
CA ASP A 158 15.13 10.30 1.65
C ASP A 158 13.97 9.30 1.79
N CYS A 159 13.00 9.36 0.89
CA CYS A 159 11.88 8.42 0.90
C CYS A 159 12.34 7.05 0.37
N PRO A 160 12.28 5.97 1.17
CA PRO A 160 12.75 4.63 0.79
C PRO A 160 11.90 4.02 -0.34
N LEU A 161 10.69 4.55 -0.54
CA LEU A 161 9.76 4.14 -1.59
C LEU A 161 9.98 4.88 -2.92
N ASN A 162 10.80 5.93 -2.96
CA ASN A 162 11.00 6.72 -4.17
C ASN A 162 12.15 6.16 -5.04
N ALA A 163 11.78 5.38 -6.06
CA ALA A 163 12.74 4.78 -7.00
C ALA A 163 13.58 5.80 -7.79
N ASN A 164 13.09 7.03 -8.00
CA ASN A 164 13.77 8.04 -8.85
C ASN A 164 14.98 8.69 -8.17
N GLN A 165 15.15 8.53 -6.86
CA GLN A 165 16.22 9.21 -6.10
C GLN A 165 17.53 8.43 -6.04
N LYS A 166 17.51 7.10 -6.21
CA LYS A 166 18.76 6.32 -6.36
C LYS A 166 19.60 6.82 -7.55
N LEU A 167 18.94 7.26 -8.62
CA LEU A 167 19.58 7.85 -9.80
C LEU A 167 20.05 9.29 -9.56
N LYS A 168 19.28 10.09 -8.82
CA LYS A 168 19.61 11.50 -8.56
C LYS A 168 20.73 11.70 -7.53
N LYS A 169 20.83 10.78 -6.55
CA LYS A 169 21.91 10.76 -5.55
C LYS A 169 23.24 10.35 -6.17
N GLN A 170 23.23 9.52 -7.22
CA GLN A 170 24.41 9.15 -8.02
C GLN A 170 24.86 10.22 -9.01
N SER A 171 23.99 11.13 -9.44
CA SER A 171 24.34 12.24 -10.33
C SER A 171 24.85 13.49 -9.59
N LEU A 172 24.74 13.52 -8.27
CA LEU A 172 25.17 14.61 -7.38
C LEU A 172 26.39 14.26 -6.54
N SER A 173 26.87 13.01 -6.65
CA SER A 173 28.12 12.49 -6.08
C SER A 173 29.17 12.33 -7.17
#